data_AF-A0A1I7YZC2-F1
#
_entry.id   AF-A0A1I7YZC2-F1
#
_cell.length_a   1.000
_cell.length_b   1.000
_cell.length_c   1.000
_cell.angle_alpha   90.00
_cell.angle_beta   90.00
_cell.angle_gamma   90.00
#
_symmetry.space_group_name_H-M   'P 1'
#
loop_
_entity.id
_entity.type
_entity.pdbx_description
1 polymer ?
#
loop_
_entity_poly.entity_id
_entity_poly.type
_entity_poly.pdbx_seq_one_letter_code
_entity_poly.pdbx_strand_id
1 'polypeptide(L)'
;MNNLSGKAPILKEGVEELGRRCSKMVNDCYIVKQMVGKDRTVLRYLDSQNFSQNGEYIISLLPMKMDRSGRVSFDRKTIQSEYIAAMVTFPYMVNALTIGESAKVLSIGLGAGSLDMFYHANRPELDITVVEKDEVMATVARTWFGVVEDEKRRTVIEAPVRGSFNGTLKTVLYHPIPTLRNLNLGDGIEYLQEAIGSRELFNVIALDACDGHSVNYRCPGASFYTAEVMKNVFAALTNEGAFVLNVITTNISAIETAVKQQFPSCFLGQLRATNRVIGCVKYAVEQTEKTANVFHVKFGVAMAKLGLEDVIGEDVFNPF
;
A
#
# COMPACT_ATOMS: atom_id res chain seq x y z
N MET A 1 12.43 -28.00 -19.26
CA MET A 1 13.34 -27.19 -20.10
C MET A 1 12.54 -26.73 -21.31
N ASN A 2 12.07 -25.48 -21.34
CA ASN A 2 11.42 -24.88 -22.50
C ASN A 2 12.39 -23.89 -23.14
N ASN A 3 12.64 -24.09 -24.43
CA ASN A 3 13.56 -23.33 -25.28
C ASN A 3 13.28 -21.82 -25.23
N LEU A 4 14.28 -21.07 -24.75
CA LEU A 4 14.40 -19.62 -24.86
C LEU A 4 15.01 -19.28 -26.24
N SER A 5 14.15 -19.12 -27.25
CA SER A 5 14.53 -18.43 -28.49
C SER A 5 13.38 -17.61 -29.07
N GLY A 6 12.56 -17.01 -28.20
CA GLY A 6 11.58 -16.00 -28.61
C GLY A 6 12.23 -14.62 -28.58
N LYS A 7 12.32 -13.95 -29.73
CA LYS A 7 12.60 -12.50 -29.77
C LYS A 7 11.63 -11.79 -28.82
N ALA A 8 12.13 -10.82 -28.05
CA ALA A 8 11.27 -10.00 -27.21
C ALA A 8 10.14 -9.38 -28.07
N PRO A 9 8.87 -9.43 -27.62
CA PRO A 9 7.78 -8.83 -28.37
C PRO A 9 8.07 -7.34 -28.61
N ILE A 10 7.86 -6.87 -29.83
CA ILE A 10 8.02 -5.46 -30.19
C ILE A 10 6.89 -4.71 -29.49
N LEU A 11 7.24 -3.92 -28.47
CA LEU A 11 6.30 -3.04 -27.79
C LEU A 11 5.80 -1.97 -28.77
N LYS A 12 4.48 -1.92 -28.97
CA LYS A 12 3.84 -0.87 -29.77
C LYS A 12 3.50 0.30 -28.87
N GLU A 13 3.71 1.52 -29.38
CA GLU A 13 3.21 2.74 -28.74
C GLU A 13 1.69 2.64 -28.54
N GLY A 14 1.21 3.16 -27.41
CA GLY A 14 -0.20 3.16 -27.05
C GLY A 14 -0.48 2.37 -25.79
N VAL A 15 -1.76 2.02 -25.62
CA VAL A 15 -2.27 1.30 -24.45
C VAL A 15 -2.73 -0.10 -24.88
N GLU A 16 -2.27 -1.11 -24.18
CA GLU A 16 -2.69 -2.51 -24.34
C GLU A 16 -3.34 -3.02 -23.05
N GLU A 17 -4.46 -3.73 -23.17
CA GLU A 17 -5.01 -4.52 -22.07
C GLU A 17 -4.28 -5.87 -21.98
N LEU A 18 -3.59 -6.10 -20.86
CA LEU A 18 -2.83 -7.33 -20.62
C LEU A 18 -3.68 -8.44 -20.00
N GLY A 19 -4.83 -8.10 -19.45
CA GLY A 19 -5.74 -9.06 -18.87
C GLY A 19 -6.78 -8.45 -17.95
N ARG A 20 -7.77 -9.28 -17.61
CA ARG A 20 -8.89 -8.91 -16.75
C ARG A 20 -9.23 -10.04 -15.79
N ARG A 21 -9.60 -9.68 -14.56
CA ARG A 21 -10.13 -10.61 -13.56
C ARG A 21 -11.26 -9.95 -12.80
N CYS A 22 -12.33 -10.71 -12.55
CA CYS A 22 -13.52 -10.19 -11.88
C CYS A 22 -13.68 -10.82 -10.51
N SER A 23 -13.95 -9.97 -9.53
CA SER A 23 -14.17 -10.34 -8.15
C SER A 23 -15.65 -10.28 -7.83
N LYS A 24 -16.19 -11.42 -7.37
CA LYS A 24 -17.55 -11.47 -6.84
C LYS A 24 -17.66 -10.77 -5.49
N MET A 25 -16.57 -10.74 -4.72
CA MET A 25 -16.52 -10.12 -3.40
C MET A 25 -16.81 -8.63 -3.49
N VAL A 26 -16.15 -7.92 -4.41
CA VAL A 26 -16.34 -6.47 -4.60
C VAL A 26 -17.34 -6.11 -5.72
N ASN A 27 -17.86 -7.11 -6.44
CA ASN A 27 -18.72 -6.94 -7.61
C ASN A 27 -18.11 -6.01 -8.69
N ASP A 28 -16.84 -6.24 -9.01
CA ASP A 28 -16.07 -5.42 -9.94
C ASP A 28 -15.08 -6.27 -10.74
N CYS A 29 -14.54 -5.71 -11.83
CA CYS A 29 -13.45 -6.31 -12.57
C CYS A 29 -12.21 -5.42 -12.58
N TYR A 30 -11.10 -6.02 -12.23
CA TYR A 30 -9.77 -5.48 -12.34
C TYR A 30 -9.25 -5.67 -13.76
N ILE A 31 -8.85 -4.56 -14.40
CA ILE A 31 -8.32 -4.53 -15.76
C ILE A 31 -6.87 -4.08 -15.69
N VAL A 32 -5.96 -4.92 -16.17
CA VAL A 32 -4.53 -4.62 -16.22
C VAL A 32 -4.21 -4.04 -17.58
N LYS A 33 -3.63 -2.84 -17.59
CA LYS A 33 -3.21 -2.17 -18.82
C LYS A 33 -1.72 -1.83 -18.79
N GLN A 34 -1.13 -1.74 -19.96
CA GLN A 34 0.23 -1.25 -20.15
C GLN A 34 0.24 -0.16 -21.21
N MET A 35 0.79 0.99 -20.83
CA MET A 35 1.06 2.11 -21.73
C MET A 35 2.53 2.11 -22.14
N VAL A 36 2.79 2.32 -23.42
CA VAL A 36 4.11 2.59 -23.97
C VAL A 36 4.08 3.97 -24.61
N GLY A 37 4.81 4.91 -24.03
CA GLY A 37 4.95 6.29 -24.50
C GLY A 37 5.92 6.41 -25.68
N LYS A 38 5.82 7.54 -26.41
CA LYS A 38 6.73 7.92 -27.51
C LYS A 38 8.19 8.02 -27.06
N ASP A 39 8.39 8.48 -25.84
CA ASP A 39 9.66 8.62 -25.14
C ASP A 39 10.22 7.28 -24.63
N ARG A 40 9.56 6.16 -24.96
CA ARG A 40 9.88 4.81 -24.50
C ARG A 40 9.60 4.57 -23.02
N THR A 41 8.89 5.48 -22.34
CA THR A 41 8.38 5.24 -20.99
C THR A 41 7.34 4.12 -21.03
N VAL A 42 7.41 3.18 -20.09
CA VAL A 42 6.45 2.09 -19.98
C VAL A 42 5.82 2.13 -18.60
N LEU A 43 4.49 2.25 -18.56
CA LEU A 43 3.71 2.23 -17.32
C LEU A 43 2.76 1.04 -17.34
N ARG A 44 2.67 0.33 -16.24
CA ARG A 44 1.63 -0.67 -16.01
C ARG A 44 0.67 -0.14 -14.96
N TYR A 45 -0.63 -0.23 -15.21
CA TYR A 45 -1.63 0.29 -14.30
C TYR A 45 -2.82 -0.65 -14.18
N LEU A 46 -3.48 -0.52 -13.04
CA LEU A 46 -4.61 -1.31 -12.61
C LEU A 46 -5.86 -0.43 -12.57
N ASP A 47 -6.86 -0.80 -13.34
CA ASP A 47 -8.14 -0.10 -13.41
C ASP A 47 -9.25 -0.95 -12.78
N SER A 48 -10.23 -0.25 -12.20
CA SER A 48 -11.55 -0.78 -11.88
C SER A 48 -12.48 -0.58 -13.07
N GLN A 49 -13.24 -1.61 -13.46
CA GLN A 49 -14.28 -1.44 -14.47
C GLN A 49 -15.38 -0.47 -14.03
N ASN A 50 -15.73 -0.46 -12.74
CA ASN A 50 -16.81 0.37 -12.21
C ASN A 50 -16.35 1.81 -11.93
N PHE A 51 -15.12 2.00 -11.46
CA PHE A 51 -14.63 3.28 -10.92
C PHE A 51 -13.60 3.99 -11.81
N SER A 52 -12.89 3.27 -12.68
CA SER A 52 -11.85 3.85 -13.57
C SER A 52 -12.38 4.24 -14.96
N GLN A 53 -13.70 4.37 -15.11
CA GLN A 53 -14.28 4.80 -16.38
C GLN A 53 -13.79 6.20 -16.75
N ASN A 54 -13.56 6.43 -18.04
CA ASN A 54 -13.02 7.69 -18.59
C ASN A 54 -11.61 8.09 -18.11
N GLY A 55 -10.91 7.23 -17.35
CA GLY A 55 -9.54 7.49 -16.89
C GLY A 55 -9.44 8.41 -15.68
N GLU A 56 -10.55 8.68 -14.98
CA GLU A 56 -10.57 9.57 -13.80
C GLU A 56 -9.92 8.94 -12.55
N TYR A 57 -9.84 7.61 -12.50
CA TYR A 57 -9.30 6.89 -11.34
C TYR A 57 -8.42 5.73 -11.79
N ILE A 58 -7.26 5.57 -11.17
CA ILE A 58 -6.35 4.43 -11.37
C ILE A 58 -6.10 3.82 -9.98
N ILE A 59 -6.37 2.52 -9.81
CA ILE A 59 -6.18 1.82 -8.53
C ILE A 59 -4.69 1.80 -8.18
N SER A 60 -3.84 1.49 -9.16
CA SER A 60 -2.40 1.42 -8.95
C SER A 60 -1.64 1.70 -10.23
N LEU A 61 -0.49 2.37 -10.07
CA LEU A 61 0.45 2.68 -11.13
C LEU A 61 1.82 2.10 -10.77
N LEU A 62 2.46 1.44 -11.74
CA LEU A 62 3.78 0.85 -11.62
C LEU A 62 4.63 1.23 -12.84
N PRO A 63 5.70 2.02 -12.65
CA PRO A 63 6.68 2.25 -13.69
C PRO A 63 7.40 0.93 -14.05
N MET A 64 7.76 0.80 -15.32
CA MET A 64 8.48 -0.36 -15.83
C MET A 64 9.81 0.09 -16.45
N LYS A 65 10.85 -0.73 -16.28
CA LYS A 65 12.13 -0.57 -16.97
C LYS A 65 12.08 -1.29 -18.30
N MET A 66 12.62 -0.66 -19.34
CA MET A 66 12.85 -1.31 -20.63
C MET A 66 14.35 -1.40 -20.91
N ASP A 67 14.84 -2.61 -21.19
CA ASP A 67 16.23 -2.81 -21.58
C ASP A 67 16.47 -2.45 -23.07
N ARG A 68 17.74 -2.48 -23.50
CA ARG A 68 18.11 -2.16 -24.89
C ARG A 68 17.49 -3.12 -25.92
N SER A 69 17.12 -4.33 -25.51
CA SER A 69 16.46 -5.33 -26.35
C SER A 69 14.93 -5.20 -26.39
N GLY A 70 14.36 -4.23 -25.68
CA GLY A 70 12.91 -4.02 -25.59
C GLY A 70 12.22 -4.91 -24.56
N ARG A 71 12.97 -5.65 -23.72
CA ARG A 71 12.38 -6.43 -22.64
C ARG A 71 11.99 -5.52 -21.49
N VAL A 72 10.78 -5.73 -20.98
CA VAL A 72 10.20 -4.95 -19.89
C VAL A 72 10.32 -5.71 -18.58
N SER A 73 10.71 -5.01 -17.51
CA SER A 73 10.75 -5.52 -16.14
C SER A 73 10.18 -4.49 -15.16
N PHE A 74 9.70 -4.92 -13.99
CA PHE A 74 9.14 -4.03 -12.98
C PHE A 74 10.17 -3.03 -12.46
N ASP A 75 9.82 -1.74 -12.38
CA ASP A 75 10.61 -0.79 -11.62
C ASP A 75 10.11 -0.71 -10.17
N ARG A 76 10.84 -1.32 -9.25
CA ARG A 76 10.52 -1.28 -7.82
C ARG A 76 11.21 -0.15 -7.06
N LYS A 77 12.04 0.63 -7.74
CA LYS A 77 12.83 1.70 -7.11
C LYS A 77 12.23 3.08 -7.30
N THR A 78 11.14 3.17 -8.06
CA THR A 78 10.51 4.43 -8.41
C THR A 78 9.03 4.38 -8.06
N ILE A 79 8.56 5.45 -7.42
CA ILE A 79 7.14 5.74 -7.20
C ILE A 79 6.80 6.96 -8.05
N GLN A 80 5.65 6.93 -8.74
CA GLN A 80 5.10 8.12 -9.42
C GLN A 80 3.88 8.70 -8.71
N SER A 81 3.26 7.95 -7.81
CA SER A 81 2.08 8.38 -7.06
C SER A 81 2.50 9.19 -5.83
N GLU A 82 2.11 10.46 -5.79
CA GLU A 82 2.43 11.38 -4.69
C GLU A 82 1.99 10.85 -3.32
N TYR A 83 0.78 10.28 -3.25
CA TYR A 83 0.27 9.78 -1.98
C TYR A 83 1.08 8.60 -1.46
N ILE A 84 1.51 7.68 -2.35
CA ILE A 84 2.37 6.57 -1.96
C ILE A 84 3.72 7.11 -1.50
N ALA A 85 4.30 8.08 -2.22
CA ALA A 85 5.56 8.71 -1.85
C ALA A 85 5.47 9.37 -0.45
N ALA A 86 4.37 10.06 -0.16
CA ALA A 86 4.13 10.66 1.15
C ALA A 86 3.93 9.59 2.24
N MET A 87 3.17 8.53 1.95
CA MET A 87 2.97 7.41 2.88
C MET A 87 4.27 6.67 3.22
N VAL A 88 5.16 6.47 2.24
CA VAL A 88 6.45 5.79 2.50
C VAL A 88 7.47 6.68 3.20
N THR A 89 7.35 8.00 3.04
CA THR A 89 8.29 8.97 3.62
C THR A 89 7.93 9.32 5.06
N PHE A 90 6.63 9.41 5.38
CA PHE A 90 6.15 9.83 6.71
C PHE A 90 6.78 9.03 7.87
N PRO A 91 6.88 7.68 7.84
CA PRO A 91 7.49 6.93 8.92
C PRO A 91 8.95 7.28 9.21
N TYR A 92 9.73 7.66 8.19
CA TYR A 92 11.11 8.13 8.39
C TYR A 92 11.16 9.55 8.94
N MET A 93 10.24 10.41 8.50
CA MET A 93 10.10 11.78 9.03
C MET A 93 9.89 11.79 10.54
N VAL A 94 9.12 10.83 11.06
CA VAL A 94 8.80 10.72 12.49
C VAL A 94 9.67 9.72 13.26
N ASN A 95 10.74 9.21 12.65
CA ASN A 95 11.64 8.19 13.22
C ASN A 95 10.97 6.84 13.57
N ALA A 96 9.77 6.55 13.05
CA ALA A 96 9.18 5.21 13.19
C ALA A 96 9.95 4.16 12.38
N LEU A 97 10.63 4.59 11.30
CA LEU A 97 11.58 3.80 10.53
C LEU A 97 12.94 4.49 10.47
N THR A 98 14.00 3.68 10.53
CA THR A 98 15.39 4.08 10.34
C THR A 98 16.00 3.24 9.24
N ILE A 99 16.78 3.86 8.35
CA ILE A 99 17.42 3.14 7.24
C ILE A 99 18.47 2.18 7.75
N GLY A 100 18.41 0.93 7.28
CA GLY A 100 19.35 -0.12 7.69
C GLY A 100 18.96 -0.82 8.99
N GLU A 101 17.85 -0.43 9.62
CA GLU A 101 17.31 -1.09 10.82
C GLU A 101 16.09 -1.95 10.47
N SER A 102 16.01 -3.14 11.04
CA SER A 102 14.82 -3.98 10.91
C SER A 102 13.64 -3.39 11.66
N ALA A 103 12.48 -3.40 11.02
CA ALA A 103 11.23 -2.91 11.58
C ALA A 103 10.04 -3.69 10.99
N LYS A 104 8.93 -3.75 11.73
CA LYS A 104 7.69 -4.40 11.31
C LYS A 104 6.73 -3.39 10.68
N VAL A 105 6.27 -3.70 9.48
CA VAL A 105 5.31 -2.89 8.72
C VAL A 105 4.05 -3.72 8.45
N LEU A 106 2.90 -3.22 8.88
CA LEU A 106 1.59 -3.72 8.48
C LEU A 106 1.00 -2.81 7.41
N SER A 107 0.72 -3.33 6.21
CA SER A 107 0.01 -2.62 5.15
C SER A 107 -1.39 -3.21 5.01
N ILE A 108 -2.44 -2.43 5.25
CA ILE A 108 -3.83 -2.84 5.05
C ILE A 108 -4.29 -2.30 3.70
N GLY A 109 -4.57 -3.20 2.77
CA GLY A 109 -4.79 -2.92 1.35
C GLY A 109 -3.54 -3.24 0.53
N LEU A 110 -3.68 -4.14 -0.46
CA LEU A 110 -2.58 -4.54 -1.34
C LEU A 110 -2.54 -3.70 -2.63
N GLY A 111 -3.71 -3.47 -3.24
CA GLY A 111 -3.75 -2.95 -4.61
C GLY A 111 -2.88 -3.79 -5.55
N ALA A 112 -2.01 -3.13 -6.33
CA ALA A 112 -1.00 -3.81 -7.14
C ALA A 112 0.36 -4.02 -6.44
N GLY A 113 0.46 -3.72 -5.14
CA GLY A 113 1.67 -3.85 -4.33
C GLY A 113 2.66 -2.69 -4.47
N SER A 114 2.24 -1.51 -4.92
CA SER A 114 3.14 -0.38 -5.17
C SER A 114 3.86 0.11 -3.91
N LEU A 115 3.18 0.18 -2.77
CA LEU A 115 3.76 0.63 -1.50
C LEU A 115 4.68 -0.45 -0.90
N ASP A 116 4.17 -1.67 -0.69
CA ASP A 116 4.92 -2.72 -0.01
C ASP A 116 6.09 -3.25 -0.83
N MET A 117 5.96 -3.36 -2.15
CA MET A 117 7.07 -3.80 -3.01
C MET A 117 8.14 -2.72 -3.15
N PHE A 118 7.79 -1.44 -3.03
CA PHE A 118 8.79 -0.37 -2.96
C PHE A 118 9.62 -0.49 -1.69
N TYR A 119 8.96 -0.66 -0.53
CA TYR A 119 9.68 -0.94 0.72
C TYR A 119 10.55 -2.19 0.60
N HIS A 120 9.97 -3.31 0.17
CA HIS A 120 10.70 -4.57 0.05
C HIS A 120 11.95 -4.47 -0.85
N ALA A 121 11.86 -3.74 -1.97
CA ALA A 121 12.97 -3.61 -2.91
C ALA A 121 14.06 -2.62 -2.45
N ASN A 122 13.72 -1.60 -1.65
CA ASN A 122 14.65 -0.54 -1.25
C ASN A 122 15.10 -0.66 0.22
N ARG A 123 14.41 -1.48 1.01
CA ARG A 123 14.58 -1.70 2.45
C ARG A 123 14.35 -3.19 2.79
N PRO A 124 15.23 -4.10 2.31
CA PRO A 124 15.11 -5.54 2.54
C PRO A 124 15.16 -5.96 4.02
N GLU A 125 15.55 -5.05 4.92
CA GLU A 125 15.56 -5.23 6.36
C GLU A 125 14.16 -5.25 7.00
N LEU A 126 13.16 -4.67 6.33
CA LEU A 126 11.78 -4.57 6.83
C LEU A 126 11.06 -5.92 6.77
N ASP A 127 10.28 -6.22 7.81
CA ASP A 127 9.35 -7.35 7.85
C ASP A 127 7.94 -6.81 7.54
N ILE A 128 7.46 -7.09 6.33
CA ILE A 128 6.26 -6.49 5.77
C ILE A 128 5.13 -7.52 5.71
N THR A 129 4.04 -7.25 6.42
CA THR A 129 2.79 -8.00 6.30
C THR A 129 1.77 -7.13 5.58
N VAL A 130 1.22 -7.64 4.49
CA VAL A 130 0.13 -6.98 3.74
C VAL A 130 -1.16 -7.75 3.97
N VAL A 131 -2.23 -7.07 4.34
CA VAL A 131 -3.56 -7.66 4.53
C VAL A 131 -4.46 -7.23 3.38
N GLU A 132 -5.01 -8.20 2.64
CA GLU A 132 -5.90 -7.98 1.50
C GLU A 132 -7.13 -8.87 1.60
N LYS A 133 -8.31 -8.30 1.46
CA LYS A 133 -9.56 -9.07 1.54
C LYS A 133 -9.86 -9.81 0.24
N ASP A 134 -9.53 -9.23 -0.91
CA ASP A 134 -9.89 -9.78 -2.21
C ASP A 134 -8.80 -10.70 -2.78
N GLU A 135 -9.07 -12.01 -2.80
CA GLU A 135 -8.19 -13.02 -3.41
C GLU A 135 -7.88 -12.75 -4.90
N VAL A 136 -8.82 -12.11 -5.61
CA VAL A 136 -8.66 -11.76 -7.01
C VAL A 136 -7.66 -10.61 -7.13
N MET A 137 -7.69 -9.63 -6.23
CA MET A 137 -6.69 -8.56 -6.17
C MET A 137 -5.29 -9.13 -5.95
N ALA A 138 -5.12 -10.03 -4.98
CA ALA A 138 -3.83 -10.68 -4.75
C ALA A 138 -3.35 -11.51 -5.95
N THR A 139 -4.27 -12.21 -6.63
CA THR A 139 -3.97 -12.93 -7.87
C THR A 139 -3.50 -11.98 -8.95
N VAL A 140 -4.14 -10.82 -9.09
CA VAL A 140 -3.78 -9.79 -10.06
C VAL A 140 -2.39 -9.22 -9.76
N ALA A 141 -2.14 -8.83 -8.50
CA ALA A 141 -0.88 -8.25 -8.05
C ALA A 141 0.31 -9.20 -8.30
N ARG A 142 0.14 -10.50 -8.03
CA ARG A 142 1.18 -11.52 -8.31
C ARG A 142 1.40 -11.72 -9.80
N THR A 143 0.31 -11.92 -10.55
CA THR A 143 0.37 -12.32 -11.97
C THR A 143 0.91 -11.21 -12.86
N TRP A 144 0.40 -9.99 -12.71
CA TRP A 144 0.73 -8.89 -13.61
C TRP A 144 1.60 -7.81 -12.99
N PHE A 145 1.68 -7.72 -11.67
CA PHE A 145 2.52 -6.72 -11.02
C PHE A 145 3.72 -7.32 -10.33
N GLY A 146 3.90 -8.65 -10.38
CA GLY A 146 5.10 -9.34 -9.89
C GLY A 146 5.29 -9.23 -8.37
N VAL A 147 4.20 -9.06 -7.62
CA VAL A 147 4.24 -9.16 -6.16
C VAL A 147 4.77 -10.54 -5.77
N VAL A 148 5.73 -10.56 -4.86
CA VAL A 148 6.39 -11.79 -4.39
C VAL A 148 6.04 -12.06 -2.93
N GLU A 149 6.16 -13.33 -2.54
CA GLU A 149 6.03 -13.75 -1.15
C GLU A 149 7.37 -14.37 -0.73
N ASP A 150 7.96 -13.88 0.34
CA ASP A 150 9.19 -14.42 0.93
C ASP A 150 9.24 -14.21 2.45
N GLU A 151 10.41 -14.40 3.06
CA GLU A 151 10.60 -14.28 4.51
C GLU A 151 10.39 -12.86 5.06
N LYS A 152 10.57 -11.83 4.22
CA LYS A 152 10.52 -10.42 4.60
C LYS A 152 9.28 -9.70 4.08
N ARG A 153 8.53 -10.31 3.17
CA ARG A 153 7.27 -9.75 2.69
C ARG A 153 6.24 -10.84 2.43
N ARG A 154 5.06 -10.71 3.04
CA ARG A 154 3.95 -11.67 2.93
C ARG A 154 2.59 -11.00 2.76
N THR A 155 1.70 -11.55 1.93
CA THR A 155 0.28 -11.19 1.87
C THR A 155 -0.58 -12.20 2.62
N VAL A 156 -1.39 -11.69 3.55
CA VAL A 156 -2.45 -12.39 4.26
C VAL A 156 -3.78 -12.07 3.57
N ILE A 157 -4.54 -13.11 3.24
CA ILE A 157 -5.82 -13.01 2.50
C ILE A 157 -6.87 -13.84 3.22
N GLU A 158 -8.11 -13.42 3.15
CA GLU A 158 -9.27 -14.25 3.47
C GLU A 158 -9.34 -15.40 2.47
N ALA A 159 -9.18 -16.63 2.94
CA ALA A 159 -9.58 -17.80 2.17
C ALA A 159 -10.99 -18.19 2.62
N PRO A 160 -12.00 -18.30 1.73
CA PRO A 160 -13.18 -19.07 2.09
C PRO A 160 -12.69 -20.48 2.44
N VAL A 161 -12.99 -20.96 3.66
CA VAL A 161 -12.70 -22.33 4.08
C VAL A 161 -13.50 -23.27 3.16
N ARG A 162 -12.91 -23.68 2.04
CA ARG A 162 -13.49 -24.70 1.16
C ARG A 162 -12.93 -26.05 1.59
N GLY A 163 -13.82 -26.87 2.12
CA GLY A 163 -13.56 -28.26 2.48
C GLY A 163 -12.94 -29.05 1.33
N SER A 164 -12.09 -30.00 1.73
CA SER A 164 -11.45 -31.06 0.96
C SER A 164 -12.02 -31.29 -0.45
N PHE A 165 -11.31 -30.84 -1.48
CA PHE A 165 -11.46 -31.35 -2.85
C PHE A 165 -10.26 -32.23 -3.19
N ASN A 166 -10.57 -33.43 -3.67
CA ASN A 166 -9.65 -34.51 -3.98
C ASN A 166 -8.43 -34.07 -4.81
N GLY A 167 -7.25 -34.25 -4.22
CA GLY A 167 -6.12 -34.84 -4.94
C GLY A 167 -5.42 -33.96 -5.98
N THR A 168 -5.05 -32.72 -5.65
CA THR A 168 -3.77 -32.13 -6.06
C THR A 168 -3.49 -30.96 -5.11
N LEU A 169 -2.55 -31.12 -4.18
CA LEU A 169 -2.08 -30.02 -3.33
C LEU A 169 -1.40 -28.97 -4.22
N LYS A 170 -2.16 -27.99 -4.70
CA LYS A 170 -1.59 -26.72 -5.12
C LYS A 170 -1.16 -26.01 -3.85
N THR A 171 0.13 -25.89 -3.69
CA THR A 171 0.82 -25.13 -2.65
C THR A 171 0.30 -23.69 -2.64
N VAL A 172 -0.76 -23.44 -1.88
CA VAL A 172 -1.13 -22.10 -1.42
C VAL A 172 -0.34 -21.89 -0.14
N LEU A 173 0.92 -21.51 -0.28
CA LEU A 173 1.69 -21.01 0.86
C LEU A 173 1.23 -19.57 1.12
N TYR A 174 0.07 -19.45 1.77
CA TYR A 174 -0.03 -18.53 2.90
C TYR A 174 1.14 -18.87 3.80
N HIS A 175 1.96 -17.91 4.23
CA HIS A 175 2.81 -18.19 5.38
C HIS A 175 1.84 -18.44 6.53
N PRO A 176 1.62 -19.68 6.98
CA PRO A 176 0.81 -19.90 8.16
C PRO A 176 1.70 -19.37 9.26
N ILE A 177 1.41 -18.19 9.80
CA ILE A 177 1.83 -17.94 11.17
C ILE A 177 1.20 -19.12 11.94
N PRO A 178 1.99 -20.06 12.51
CA PRO A 178 1.49 -21.38 12.88
C PRO A 178 0.34 -21.37 13.91
N THR A 179 0.10 -20.22 14.54
CA THR A 179 -0.98 -19.96 15.49
C THR A 179 -2.32 -19.56 14.85
N LEU A 180 -2.38 -19.24 13.55
CA LEU A 180 -3.51 -18.53 12.93
C LEU A 180 -4.48 -19.43 12.13
N ARG A 181 -4.91 -20.56 12.69
CA ARG A 181 -5.66 -21.59 11.92
C ARG A 181 -7.16 -21.35 11.71
N ASN A 182 -7.80 -20.31 12.25
CA ASN A 182 -9.28 -20.17 12.19
C ASN A 182 -9.82 -18.72 12.09
N LEU A 183 -9.08 -17.79 11.49
CA LEU A 183 -9.47 -16.37 11.41
C LEU A 183 -9.62 -15.91 9.95
N ASN A 184 -10.60 -15.05 9.65
CA ASN A 184 -10.78 -14.45 8.32
C ASN A 184 -9.82 -13.25 8.15
N LEU A 185 -8.52 -13.54 8.22
CA LEU A 185 -7.45 -12.53 8.31
C LEU A 185 -7.23 -11.65 7.07
N GLY A 186 -8.09 -11.75 6.05
CA GLY A 186 -8.10 -10.82 4.92
C GLY A 186 -8.75 -9.48 5.23
N ASP A 187 -9.58 -9.41 6.29
CA ASP A 187 -10.07 -8.14 6.79
C ASP A 187 -9.01 -7.49 7.70
N GLY A 188 -8.58 -6.28 7.34
CA GLY A 188 -7.62 -5.52 8.13
C GLY A 188 -8.08 -5.23 9.56
N ILE A 189 -9.38 -5.11 9.80
CA ILE A 189 -9.95 -4.89 11.14
C ILE A 189 -9.82 -6.16 11.98
N GLU A 190 -10.14 -7.33 11.42
CA GLU A 190 -9.98 -8.61 12.12
C GLU A 190 -8.49 -8.91 12.39
N TYR A 191 -7.62 -8.63 11.41
CA TYR A 191 -6.18 -8.79 11.60
C TYR A 191 -5.66 -7.92 12.75
N LEU A 192 -6.12 -6.66 12.87
CA LEU A 192 -5.74 -5.79 13.98
C LEU A 192 -6.19 -6.34 15.34
N GLN A 193 -7.39 -6.92 15.44
CA GLN A 193 -7.88 -7.55 16.67
C GLN A 193 -7.00 -8.74 17.07
N GLU A 194 -6.61 -9.57 16.12
CA GLU A 194 -5.71 -10.71 16.37
C GLU A 194 -4.30 -10.27 16.74
N ALA A 195 -3.75 -9.24 16.09
CA ALA A 195 -2.46 -8.69 16.43
C ALA A 195 -2.43 -8.23 17.90
N ILE A 196 -3.51 -7.62 18.39
CA ILE A 196 -3.64 -7.24 19.80
C ILE A 196 -3.68 -8.47 20.71
N GLY A 197 -4.50 -9.47 20.37
CA GLY A 197 -4.61 -10.72 21.13
C GLY A 197 -3.28 -11.47 21.26
N SER A 198 -2.50 -11.47 20.17
CA SER A 198 -1.17 -12.08 20.08
C SER A 198 -0.03 -11.17 20.57
N ARG A 199 -0.33 -9.93 20.96
CA ARG A 199 0.64 -8.89 21.36
C ARG A 199 1.69 -8.58 20.29
N GLU A 200 1.31 -8.73 19.03
CA GLU A 200 2.12 -8.28 17.91
C GLU A 200 2.07 -6.75 17.82
N LEU A 201 3.26 -6.14 17.71
CA LEU A 201 3.42 -4.70 17.56
C LEU A 201 4.11 -4.37 16.24
N PHE A 202 3.73 -3.23 15.66
CA PHE A 202 4.25 -2.72 14.41
C PHE A 202 4.93 -1.37 14.61
N ASN A 203 6.04 -1.15 13.89
CA ASN A 203 6.64 0.17 13.76
C ASN A 203 5.79 1.06 12.86
N VAL A 204 5.17 0.47 11.83
CA VAL A 204 4.30 1.19 10.90
C VAL A 204 3.03 0.40 10.66
N ILE A 205 1.88 1.09 10.75
CA ILE A 205 0.62 0.61 10.18
C ILE A 205 0.25 1.58 9.05
N ALA A 206 0.25 1.10 7.82
CA ALA A 206 -0.17 1.82 6.63
C ALA A 206 -1.58 1.36 6.21
N LEU A 207 -2.52 2.29 6.08
CA LEU A 207 -3.90 2.00 5.66
C LEU A 207 -4.18 2.61 4.28
N ASP A 208 -4.31 1.74 3.28
CA ASP A 208 -4.63 2.06 1.89
C ASP A 208 -5.74 1.13 1.36
N ALA A 209 -6.83 1.00 2.13
CA ALA A 209 -7.94 0.09 1.83
C ALA A 209 -9.27 0.83 1.70
N CYS A 210 -10.02 0.58 0.62
CA CYS A 210 -11.22 1.31 0.24
C CYS A 210 -12.51 0.47 0.34
N ASP A 211 -13.66 1.17 0.41
CA ASP A 211 -14.98 0.55 0.26
C ASP A 211 -15.32 0.33 -1.22
N GLY A 212 -14.97 -0.84 -1.75
CA GLY A 212 -15.19 -1.24 -3.15
C GLY A 212 -16.66 -1.30 -3.62
N HIS A 213 -17.63 -1.01 -2.76
CA HIS A 213 -19.07 -1.03 -3.06
C HIS A 213 -19.72 0.35 -3.12
N SER A 214 -18.98 1.43 -2.84
CA SER A 214 -19.57 2.76 -2.71
C SER A 214 -19.55 3.53 -4.02
N VAL A 215 -20.67 4.17 -4.37
CA VAL A 215 -20.82 5.04 -5.57
C VAL A 215 -19.74 6.13 -5.66
N ASN A 216 -19.13 6.50 -4.53
CA ASN A 216 -18.15 7.58 -4.42
C ASN A 216 -16.71 7.11 -4.08
N TYR A 217 -16.38 5.82 -4.25
CA TYR A 217 -15.06 5.23 -3.99
C TYR A 217 -14.31 5.87 -2.80
N ARG A 218 -14.69 5.50 -1.57
CA ARG A 218 -14.13 6.08 -0.35
C ARG A 218 -12.92 5.29 0.16
N CYS A 219 -11.86 6.02 0.49
CA CYS A 219 -10.64 5.48 1.09
C CYS A 219 -10.23 6.34 2.30
N PRO A 220 -10.00 5.77 3.50
CA PRO A 220 -10.33 4.40 3.84
C PRO A 220 -11.85 4.16 3.90
N GLY A 221 -12.24 2.89 3.92
CA GLY A 221 -13.63 2.50 4.17
C GLY A 221 -14.17 2.94 5.52
N ALA A 222 -15.48 3.15 5.64
CA ALA A 222 -16.08 3.76 6.84
C ALA A 222 -15.86 2.97 8.14
N SER A 223 -15.70 1.65 8.02
CA SER A 223 -15.42 0.75 9.14
C SER A 223 -14.03 0.96 9.75
N PHE A 224 -13.07 1.50 9.00
CA PHE A 224 -11.67 1.62 9.44
C PHE A 224 -11.40 2.78 10.39
N TYR A 225 -12.29 3.77 10.49
CA TYR A 225 -12.09 4.95 11.35
C TYR A 225 -13.14 5.06 12.46
N THR A 226 -13.67 3.91 12.92
CA THR A 226 -14.43 3.86 14.17
C THR A 226 -13.50 4.04 15.38
N ALA A 227 -14.05 4.47 16.51
CA ALA A 227 -13.26 4.64 17.74
C ALA A 227 -12.58 3.34 18.20
N GLU A 228 -13.24 2.19 18.02
CA GLU A 228 -12.68 0.87 18.35
C GLU A 228 -11.49 0.54 17.44
N VAL A 229 -11.63 0.73 16.12
CA VAL A 229 -10.53 0.44 15.19
C VAL A 229 -9.35 1.38 15.44
N MET A 230 -9.58 2.67 15.68
CA MET A 230 -8.50 3.61 16.03
C MET A 230 -7.78 3.18 17.31
N LYS A 231 -8.52 2.77 18.34
CA LYS A 231 -7.94 2.22 19.58
C LYS A 231 -7.10 0.98 19.30
N ASN A 232 -7.56 0.10 18.41
CA ASN A 232 -6.83 -1.11 18.03
C ASN A 232 -5.52 -0.77 17.27
N VAL A 233 -5.57 0.15 16.31
CA VAL A 233 -4.37 0.65 15.62
C VAL A 233 -3.37 1.25 16.62
N PHE A 234 -3.84 2.08 17.55
CA PHE A 234 -2.98 2.68 18.57
C PHE A 234 -2.31 1.63 19.48
N ALA A 235 -3.07 0.59 19.86
CA ALA A 235 -2.58 -0.50 20.70
C ALA A 235 -1.57 -1.41 19.97
N ALA A 236 -1.76 -1.62 18.66
CA ALA A 236 -0.89 -2.45 17.82
C ALA A 236 0.40 -1.72 17.36
N LEU A 237 0.56 -0.43 17.65
CA LEU A 237 1.80 0.31 17.37
C LEU A 237 2.81 0.25 18.52
N THR A 238 4.09 0.16 18.18
CA THR A 238 5.20 0.44 19.11
C THR A 238 5.12 1.87 19.63
N ASN A 239 5.82 2.20 20.73
CA ASN A 239 5.79 3.55 21.32
C ASN A 239 6.25 4.66 20.36
N GLU A 240 7.20 4.35 19.47
CA GLU A 240 7.68 5.26 18.42
C GLU A 240 7.01 4.99 17.07
N GLY A 241 5.95 4.18 17.05
CA GLY A 241 5.30 3.74 15.83
C GLY A 241 4.49 4.83 15.14
N ALA A 242 4.36 4.71 13.82
CA ALA A 242 3.60 5.60 12.97
C ALA A 242 2.36 4.92 12.39
N PHE A 243 1.22 5.58 12.49
CA PHE A 243 0.04 5.28 11.67
C PHE A 243 0.03 6.20 10.45
N VAL A 244 -0.18 5.68 9.26
CA VAL A 244 -0.27 6.49 8.04
C VAL A 244 -1.40 5.99 7.14
N LEU A 245 -2.22 6.89 6.61
CA LEU A 245 -3.39 6.53 5.81
C LEU A 245 -3.57 7.41 4.59
N ASN A 246 -3.93 6.78 3.47
CA ASN A 246 -4.42 7.45 2.27
C ASN A 246 -5.89 7.84 2.46
N VAL A 247 -6.25 9.07 2.09
CA VAL A 247 -7.59 9.63 2.28
C VAL A 247 -8.13 10.17 0.95
N ILE A 248 -9.22 9.56 0.50
CA ILE A 248 -10.05 9.94 -0.64
C ILE A 248 -11.50 10.01 -0.16
N THR A 249 -11.97 11.21 0.15
CA THR A 249 -13.36 11.45 0.59
C THR A 249 -13.71 12.93 0.44
N THR A 250 -14.99 13.22 0.30
CA THR A 250 -15.53 14.59 0.36
C THR A 250 -15.68 15.11 1.80
N ASN A 251 -15.66 14.21 2.80
CA ASN A 251 -15.76 14.56 4.22
C ASN A 251 -14.55 14.02 4.99
N ILE A 252 -13.44 14.76 4.92
CA ILE A 252 -12.20 14.43 5.64
C ILE A 252 -12.35 14.58 7.16
N SER A 253 -13.20 15.51 7.62
CA SER A 253 -13.33 15.86 9.04
C SER A 253 -13.76 14.70 9.94
N ALA A 254 -14.51 13.72 9.41
CA ALA A 254 -14.84 12.51 10.17
C ALA A 254 -13.60 11.67 10.51
N ILE A 255 -12.68 11.52 9.55
CA ILE A 255 -11.42 10.79 9.73
C ILE A 255 -10.49 11.59 10.65
N GLU A 256 -10.37 12.90 10.42
CA GLU A 256 -9.57 13.80 11.27
C GLU A 256 -10.01 13.73 12.74
N THR A 257 -11.33 13.74 12.98
CA THR A 257 -11.88 13.62 14.33
C THR A 257 -11.53 12.27 14.96
N ALA A 258 -11.71 11.17 14.22
CA ALA A 258 -11.42 9.82 14.70
C ALA A 258 -9.94 9.65 15.09
N VAL A 259 -9.02 10.12 14.24
CA VAL A 259 -7.57 10.01 14.54
C VAL A 259 -7.16 10.93 15.69
N LYS A 260 -7.66 12.16 15.77
CA LYS A 260 -7.31 13.11 16.85
C LYS A 260 -7.85 12.69 18.21
N GLN A 261 -8.97 11.98 18.25
CA GLN A 261 -9.50 11.43 19.50
C GLN A 261 -8.58 10.36 20.10
N GLN A 262 -7.78 9.68 19.27
CA GLN A 262 -6.95 8.56 19.70
C GLN A 262 -5.45 8.87 19.74
N PHE A 263 -4.95 9.68 18.82
CA PHE A 263 -3.53 9.98 18.67
C PHE A 263 -3.21 11.39 19.20
N PRO A 264 -2.19 11.54 20.08
CA PRO A 264 -1.78 12.84 20.59
C PRO A 264 -1.29 13.82 19.51
N SER A 265 -0.82 13.33 18.36
CA SER A 265 -0.36 14.19 17.27
C SER A 265 -0.57 13.54 15.91
N CYS A 266 -1.09 14.34 14.98
CA CYS A 266 -1.34 13.97 13.59
C CYS A 266 -0.87 15.10 12.66
N PHE A 267 -0.52 14.71 11.44
CA PHE A 267 -0.02 15.54 10.37
C PHE A 267 -0.84 15.28 9.10
N LEU A 268 -1.19 16.34 8.40
CA LEU A 268 -1.93 16.31 7.16
C LEU A 268 -0.97 16.65 6.01
N GLY A 269 -0.77 15.66 5.15
CA GLY A 269 -0.09 15.76 3.87
C GLY A 269 -0.95 16.52 2.86
N GLN A 270 -0.44 17.65 2.38
CA GLN A 270 -0.99 18.38 1.25
C GLN A 270 -0.21 17.97 -0.01
N LEU A 271 -0.93 17.37 -0.95
CA LEU A 271 -0.40 16.88 -2.22
C LEU A 271 -1.03 17.68 -3.36
N ARG A 272 -0.44 17.60 -4.56
CA ARG A 272 -1.03 18.21 -5.77
C ARG A 272 -2.24 17.40 -6.24
N ALA A 273 -2.23 16.09 -5.98
CA ALA A 273 -3.34 15.18 -6.24
C ALA A 273 -4.52 15.40 -5.26
N THR A 274 -5.69 14.84 -5.61
CA THR A 274 -6.88 14.86 -4.75
C THR A 274 -6.72 14.03 -3.48
N ASN A 275 -5.85 13.02 -3.51
CA ASN A 275 -5.47 12.24 -2.35
C ASN A 275 -4.86 13.12 -1.25
N ARG A 276 -5.30 12.91 -0.02
CA ARG A 276 -4.65 13.43 1.17
C ARG A 276 -3.99 12.29 1.92
N VAL A 277 -2.90 12.56 2.62
CA VAL A 277 -2.27 11.57 3.49
C VAL A 277 -2.35 12.10 4.91
N ILE A 278 -2.85 11.30 5.83
CA ILE A 278 -2.75 11.62 7.26
C ILE A 278 -1.66 10.72 7.85
N GLY A 279 -0.84 11.26 8.73
CA GLY A 279 0.13 10.50 9.50
C GLY A 279 0.02 10.86 10.98
N CYS A 280 0.01 9.87 11.87
CA CYS A 280 -0.16 10.07 13.30
C CYS A 280 0.88 9.29 14.11
N VAL A 281 1.21 9.81 15.29
CA VAL A 281 2.19 9.24 16.22
C VAL A 281 1.64 9.17 17.65
N LYS A 282 2.22 8.30 18.49
CA LYS A 282 1.74 8.07 19.87
C LYS A 282 2.24 9.10 20.89
N TYR A 283 3.14 10.00 20.49
CA TYR A 283 3.70 11.04 21.35
C TYR A 283 3.16 12.41 20.96
N ALA A 284 3.10 13.31 21.94
CA ALA A 284 2.70 14.68 21.68
C ALA A 284 3.83 15.45 20.98
N VAL A 285 3.46 16.21 19.96
CA VAL A 285 4.34 17.09 19.19
C VAL A 285 3.98 18.53 19.52
N GLU A 286 4.96 19.27 20.01
CA GLU A 286 4.79 20.69 20.33
C GLU A 286 4.64 21.52 19.05
N GLN A 287 3.61 22.35 18.98
CA GLN A 287 3.28 23.15 17.80
C GLN A 287 4.06 24.46 17.77
N THR A 288 5.38 24.37 17.51
CA THR A 288 6.27 25.53 17.37
C THR A 288 6.92 25.55 15.98
N GLU A 289 7.34 26.73 15.53
CA GLU A 289 8.12 26.88 14.30
C GLU A 289 9.40 26.03 14.32
N LYS A 290 10.04 25.92 15.48
CA LYS A 290 11.23 25.08 15.66
C LYS A 290 10.92 23.61 15.42
N THR A 291 9.83 23.11 16.00
CA THR A 291 9.40 21.72 15.81
C THR A 291 8.99 21.46 14.36
N ALA A 292 8.25 22.39 13.74
CA ALA A 292 7.89 22.31 12.33
C ALA A 292 9.13 22.21 11.42
N ASN A 293 10.13 23.07 11.66
CA ASN A 293 11.39 23.05 10.91
C ASN A 293 12.16 21.72 11.09
N VAL A 294 12.13 21.10 12.27
CA VAL A 294 12.73 19.78 12.49
C VAL A 294 12.08 18.72 11.60
N PHE A 295 10.74 18.68 11.54
CA PHE A 295 10.05 17.70 10.70
C PHE A 295 10.23 17.99 9.21
N HIS A 296 10.23 19.25 8.79
CA HIS A 296 10.53 19.64 7.41
C HIS A 296 11.92 19.13 6.98
N VAL A 297 12.97 19.39 7.77
CA VAL A 297 14.33 18.91 7.47
C VAL A 297 14.39 17.37 7.45
N LYS A 298 13.74 16.70 8.42
CA LYS A 298 13.68 15.23 8.43
C LYS A 298 12.97 14.67 7.20
N PHE A 299 11.90 15.32 6.76
CA PHE A 299 11.15 14.94 5.57
C PHE A 299 12.03 15.04 4.31
N GLY A 300 12.70 16.16 4.10
CA GLY A 300 13.65 16.33 2.97
C GLY A 300 14.76 15.28 2.98
N VAL A 301 15.36 15.01 4.15
CA VAL A 301 16.38 13.95 4.31
C VAL A 301 15.81 12.58 3.99
N ALA A 302 14.58 12.27 4.43
CA ALA A 302 13.92 11.01 4.13
C ALA A 302 13.64 10.85 2.63
N MET A 303 13.12 11.89 1.96
CA MET A 303 12.88 11.89 0.52
C MET A 303 14.15 11.64 -0.27
N ALA A 304 15.24 12.34 0.04
CA ALA A 304 16.51 12.16 -0.63
C ALA A 304 17.08 10.74 -0.48
N LYS A 305 16.95 10.19 0.72
CA LYS A 305 17.38 8.81 0.99
C LYS A 305 16.48 7.75 0.34
N LEU A 306 15.27 8.11 -0.04
CA LEU A 306 14.30 7.24 -0.74
C LEU A 306 14.29 7.50 -2.26
N GLY A 307 14.95 8.55 -2.75
CA GLY A 307 14.95 8.97 -4.15
C GLY A 307 13.58 9.46 -4.62
N LEU A 308 12.91 10.27 -3.79
CA LEU A 308 11.53 10.74 -4.01
C LEU A 308 11.40 12.25 -4.20
N GLU A 309 12.52 13.00 -4.30
CA GLU A 309 12.50 14.46 -4.39
C GLU A 309 11.72 14.98 -5.61
N ASP A 310 11.74 14.24 -6.72
CA ASP A 310 11.04 14.62 -7.96
C ASP A 310 9.54 14.30 -7.95
N VAL A 311 9.06 13.56 -6.93
CA VAL A 311 7.68 13.05 -6.87
C VAL A 311 6.76 13.98 -6.07
N ILE A 312 7.21 14.40 -4.89
CA ILE A 312 6.45 15.27 -3.97
C ILE A 312 7.34 16.42 -3.51
N GLY A 313 6.72 17.58 -3.24
CA GLY A 313 7.45 18.76 -2.75
C GLY A 313 7.98 18.60 -1.32
N GLU A 314 8.78 19.56 -0.85
CA GLU A 314 9.40 19.50 0.48
C GLU A 314 8.43 19.86 1.63
N ASP A 315 7.33 20.57 1.33
CA ASP A 315 6.35 21.04 2.32
C ASP A 315 5.03 20.27 2.26
N VAL A 316 5.10 18.97 2.50
CA VAL A 316 3.92 18.09 2.40
C VAL A 316 3.15 18.04 3.73
N PHE A 317 3.82 17.74 4.84
CA PHE A 317 3.14 17.43 6.10
C PHE A 317 3.09 18.62 7.05
N ASN A 318 1.87 18.97 7.46
CA ASN A 318 1.61 20.00 8.46
C ASN A 318 0.84 19.41 9.64
N PRO A 319 1.23 19.68 10.91
CA PRO A 319 0.41 19.27 12.04
C PRO A 319 -0.98 19.90 11.99
N PHE A 320 -2.00 19.19 12.49
CA PHE A 320 -3.38 19.70 12.52
C PHE A 320 -4.16 19.24 13.74
#